data_AF-A0A445AJ88-F1
#
_entry.id   AF-A0A445AJ88-F1
#
_cell.length_a   1.000
_cell.length_b   1.000
_cell.length_c   1.000
_cell.angle_alpha   90.00
_cell.angle_beta   90.00
_cell.angle_gamma   90.00
#
_symmetry.space_group_name_H-M   'P 1'
#
loop_
_entity.id
_entity.type
_entity.pdbx_description
1 polymer ?
#
loop_
_entity_poly.entity_id
_entity_poly.type
_entity_poly.pdbx_seq_one_letter_code
_entity_poly.pdbx_strand_id
1 'polypeptide(L)'
;MIGAVTYFWNRTTNNFHLPCGMIGMSLLDVAAIIGLPINLPDCTPNMQPKRHYNIVPTSSYSDFIAHHMGKEGTAVTDDEHVAFLFYWLNVIVFCSRSVQMSKFFLPLDALLHEGNTLNLAKLLLGHVFKELSQFVHCLRDNCLISTGGPLWLLQLWLNAIFEKYMTKPGGGATDKQHIEGFRLADYKPNFPKHTIR
;
A
#
# COMPACT_ATOMS: atom_id res chain seq x y z
N MET A 1 15.38 -4.08 -4.76
CA MET A 1 15.68 -3.72 -3.36
C MET A 1 14.86 -4.54 -2.37
N ILE A 2 13.54 -4.69 -2.57
CA ILE A 2 12.66 -5.44 -1.65
C ILE A 2 13.16 -6.86 -1.32
N GLY A 3 13.52 -7.66 -2.32
CA GLY A 3 13.99 -9.04 -2.07
C GLY A 3 15.30 -9.14 -1.27
N ALA A 4 16.12 -8.09 -1.24
CA ALA A 4 17.32 -8.06 -0.40
C ALA A 4 16.98 -7.63 1.03
N VAL A 5 16.09 -6.64 1.20
CA VAL A 5 15.75 -6.12 2.53
C VAL A 5 14.99 -7.15 3.38
N THR A 6 14.28 -8.08 2.74
CA THR A 6 13.51 -9.14 3.41
C THR A 6 14.37 -10.09 4.24
N TYR A 7 15.66 -10.27 3.90
CA TYR A 7 16.60 -11.04 4.71
C TYR A 7 16.86 -10.41 6.08
N PHE A 8 16.65 -9.11 6.20
CA PHE A 8 16.85 -8.36 7.44
C PHE A 8 15.54 -8.16 8.21
N TRP A 9 14.38 -8.62 7.71
CA TRP A 9 13.10 -8.41 8.38
C TRP A 9 12.97 -9.25 9.67
N ASN A 10 12.63 -8.58 10.77
CA ASN A 10 12.33 -9.20 12.05
C ASN A 10 10.83 -9.03 12.38
N ARG A 11 10.07 -10.12 12.27
CA ARG A 11 8.62 -10.16 12.54
C ARG A 11 8.25 -9.79 13.98
N THR A 12 9.10 -10.08 14.96
CA THR A 12 8.80 -9.79 16.38
C THR A 12 8.78 -8.30 16.65
N THR A 13 9.69 -7.56 15.99
CA THR A 13 9.82 -6.11 16.19
C THR A 13 9.15 -5.30 15.09
N ASN A 14 8.71 -5.91 13.99
CA ASN A 14 8.27 -5.24 12.76
C ASN A 14 9.31 -4.22 12.23
N ASN A 15 10.59 -4.57 12.33
CA ASN A 15 11.72 -3.74 11.90
C ASN A 15 12.71 -4.56 11.05
N PHE A 16 13.52 -3.87 10.26
CA PHE A 16 14.68 -4.41 9.55
C PHE A 16 15.94 -4.26 10.40
N HIS A 17 16.69 -5.35 10.58
CA HIS A 17 17.91 -5.42 11.38
C HIS A 17 19.12 -5.36 10.46
N LEU A 18 19.61 -4.15 10.17
CA LEU A 18 20.77 -3.93 9.31
C LEU A 18 22.06 -3.85 10.13
N PRO A 19 23.25 -4.05 9.51
CA PRO A 19 24.54 -3.82 10.18
C PRO A 19 24.70 -2.40 10.72
N CYS A 20 24.03 -1.42 10.13
CA CYS A 20 24.04 -0.02 10.56
C CYS A 20 22.99 0.32 11.64
N GLY A 21 22.22 -0.66 12.11
CA GLY A 21 21.18 -0.49 13.12
C GLY A 21 19.81 -0.96 12.66
N MET A 22 18.83 -0.88 13.56
CA MET A 22 17.44 -1.21 13.26
C MET A 22 16.76 -0.04 12.55
N ILE A 23 16.04 -0.33 11.46
CA ILE A 23 15.19 0.64 10.78
C ILE A 23 13.79 0.05 10.58
N GLY A 24 12.75 0.88 10.59
CA GLY A 24 11.39 0.43 10.33
C GLY A 24 10.51 1.58 9.91
N MET A 25 9.48 1.26 9.12
CA MET A 25 8.53 2.25 8.65
C MET A 25 7.64 2.68 9.82
N SER A 26 7.57 3.99 10.07
CA SER A 26 6.72 4.61 11.08
C SER A 26 5.44 5.17 10.46
N LEU A 27 4.49 5.55 11.31
CA LEU A 27 3.27 6.23 10.85
C LEU A 27 3.57 7.59 10.21
N LEU A 28 4.62 8.28 10.67
CA LEU A 28 5.09 9.53 10.09
C LEU A 28 5.65 9.33 8.68
N ASP A 29 6.34 8.21 8.43
CA ASP A 29 6.84 7.89 7.09
C ASP A 29 5.69 7.65 6.11
N VAL A 30 4.66 6.93 6.53
CA VAL A 30 3.45 6.70 5.71
C VAL A 30 2.76 8.03 5.38
N ALA A 31 2.64 8.91 6.37
CA ALA A 31 2.06 10.24 6.19
C ALA A 31 2.90 11.10 5.24
N ALA A 32 4.23 11.05 5.35
CA ALA A 32 5.12 11.80 4.47
C ALA A 32 5.03 11.33 3.02
N ILE A 33 4.88 10.02 2.78
CA ILE A 33 4.85 9.46 1.43
C ILE A 33 3.47 9.65 0.75
N ILE A 34 2.37 9.46 1.48
CA ILE A 34 1.01 9.41 0.90
C ILE A 34 0.20 10.67 1.22
N GLY A 35 0.63 11.48 2.19
CA GLY A 35 -0.14 12.64 2.66
C GLY A 35 -1.35 12.28 3.52
N LEU A 36 -1.41 11.05 4.06
CA LEU A 36 -2.51 10.62 4.91
C LEU A 36 -2.41 11.22 6.33
N PRO A 37 -3.52 11.71 6.90
CA PRO A 37 -3.53 12.21 8.27
C PRO A 37 -3.38 11.07 9.29
N ILE A 38 -2.57 11.31 10.32
CA ILE A 38 -2.21 10.30 11.34
C ILE A 38 -2.99 10.42 12.64
N ASN A 39 -3.60 11.58 12.89
CA ASN A 39 -4.34 11.90 14.11
C ASN A 39 -5.85 11.68 13.95
N LEU A 40 -6.25 10.74 13.09
CA LEU A 40 -7.65 10.36 12.91
C LEU A 40 -8.03 9.19 13.83
N PRO A 41 -9.33 9.05 14.14
CA PRO A 41 -9.83 7.90 14.87
C PRO A 41 -9.48 6.57 14.18
N ASP A 42 -9.16 5.56 14.98
CA ASP A 42 -8.98 4.20 14.49
C ASP A 42 -10.31 3.66 13.95
N CYS A 43 -10.23 2.86 12.88
CA CYS A 43 -11.39 2.10 12.42
C CYS A 43 -11.72 1.03 13.47
N THR A 44 -12.90 1.11 14.07
CA THR A 44 -13.37 0.14 15.07
C THR A 44 -14.48 -0.74 14.51
N PRO A 45 -14.65 -1.98 14.99
CA PRO A 45 -15.74 -2.87 14.54
C PRO A 45 -17.15 -2.30 14.78
N ASN A 46 -17.28 -1.32 15.69
CA ASN A 46 -18.53 -0.67 16.03
C ASN A 46 -18.93 0.42 15.03
N MET A 47 -18.01 0.85 14.15
CA MET A 47 -18.33 1.79 13.08
C MET A 47 -19.14 1.06 12.02
N GLN A 48 -20.33 1.57 11.73
CA GLN A 48 -21.22 1.03 10.72
C GLN A 48 -21.70 2.18 9.83
N PRO A 49 -21.79 1.97 8.51
CA PRO A 49 -22.39 2.95 7.62
C PRO A 49 -23.86 3.15 7.98
N LYS A 50 -24.34 4.37 7.82
CA LYS A 50 -25.74 4.77 8.02
C LYS A 50 -26.65 4.22 6.93
N ARG A 51 -26.11 4.06 5.71
CA ARG A 51 -26.85 3.57 4.54
C ARG A 51 -26.34 2.20 4.11
N HIS A 52 -27.22 1.48 3.44
CA HIS A 52 -26.84 0.27 2.71
C HIS A 52 -26.54 0.63 1.26
N TYR A 53 -25.44 0.08 0.74
CA TYR A 53 -24.97 0.29 -0.63
C TYR A 53 -24.95 -1.06 -1.35
N ASN A 54 -25.35 -1.08 -2.62
CA ASN A 54 -25.51 -2.31 -3.38
C ASN A 54 -24.18 -2.81 -3.96
N ILE A 55 -23.21 -3.09 -3.10
CA ILE A 55 -21.87 -3.55 -3.51
C ILE A 55 -21.84 -5.06 -3.55
N VAL A 56 -21.94 -5.62 -4.76
CA VAL A 56 -21.81 -7.05 -5.01
C VAL A 56 -20.34 -7.38 -5.32
N PRO A 57 -19.63 -8.12 -4.45
CA PRO A 57 -18.29 -8.60 -4.76
C PRO A 57 -18.39 -9.67 -5.84
N THR A 58 -17.67 -9.49 -6.95
CA THR A 58 -17.64 -10.44 -8.06
C THR A 58 -16.37 -11.31 -8.02
N SER A 59 -16.30 -12.30 -8.92
CA SER A 59 -15.19 -13.25 -9.03
C SER A 59 -13.88 -12.67 -9.54
N SER A 60 -13.91 -11.53 -10.24
CA SER A 60 -12.74 -10.88 -10.81
C SER A 60 -12.86 -9.36 -10.81
N TYR A 61 -11.73 -8.66 -10.89
CA TYR A 61 -11.69 -7.20 -10.99
C TYR A 61 -12.43 -6.67 -12.24
N SER A 62 -12.27 -7.35 -13.38
CA SER A 62 -12.93 -6.95 -14.62
C SER A 62 -14.45 -7.10 -14.52
N ASP A 63 -14.93 -8.21 -13.95
CA ASP A 63 -16.36 -8.43 -13.72
C ASP A 63 -16.90 -7.41 -12.72
N PHE A 64 -16.12 -7.05 -11.70
CA PHE A 64 -16.50 -6.04 -10.71
C PHE A 64 -16.73 -4.69 -11.37
N ILE A 65 -15.76 -4.23 -12.17
CA ILE A 65 -15.85 -2.96 -12.90
C ILE A 65 -17.06 -3.00 -13.84
N ALA A 66 -17.21 -4.05 -14.65
CA ALA A 66 -18.33 -4.15 -15.60
C ALA A 66 -19.70 -4.14 -14.91
N HIS A 67 -19.81 -4.72 -13.71
CA HIS A 67 -21.07 -4.79 -12.96
C HIS A 67 -21.46 -3.46 -12.31
N HIS A 68 -20.48 -2.70 -11.81
CA HIS A 68 -20.71 -1.46 -11.05
C HIS A 68 -20.47 -0.19 -11.87
N MET A 69 -20.14 -0.31 -13.15
CA MET A 69 -19.91 0.84 -14.01
C MET A 69 -21.21 1.38 -14.58
N GLY A 70 -21.42 2.68 -14.33
CA GLY A 70 -22.53 3.45 -14.87
C GLY A 70 -22.50 3.64 -16.37
N LYS A 71 -23.59 4.18 -16.91
CA LYS A 71 -23.65 4.59 -18.31
C LYS A 71 -22.79 5.83 -18.53
N GLU A 72 -22.09 5.88 -19.66
CA GLU A 72 -21.32 7.05 -20.02
C GLU A 72 -22.23 8.30 -20.12
N GLY A 73 -21.77 9.41 -19.55
CA GLY A 73 -22.50 10.69 -19.55
C GLY A 73 -23.59 10.80 -18.48
N THR A 74 -23.81 9.79 -17.62
CA THR A 74 -24.69 9.93 -16.46
C THR A 74 -23.96 10.43 -15.23
N ALA A 75 -24.70 11.06 -14.30
CA ALA A 75 -24.15 11.44 -13.01
C ALA A 75 -23.76 10.19 -12.20
N VAL A 76 -22.62 10.27 -11.49
CA VAL A 76 -22.13 9.18 -10.64
C VAL A 76 -23.07 9.01 -9.44
N THR A 77 -23.55 7.79 -9.24
CA THR A 77 -24.42 7.42 -8.12
C THR A 77 -23.61 7.13 -6.85
N ASP A 78 -24.29 7.15 -5.69
CA ASP A 78 -23.68 6.78 -4.41
C ASP A 78 -23.10 5.33 -4.46
N ASP A 79 -23.85 4.38 -5.05
CA ASP A 79 -23.41 2.99 -5.20
C ASP A 79 -22.15 2.88 -6.09
N GLU A 80 -22.10 3.62 -7.21
CA GLU A 80 -20.93 3.67 -8.09
C GLU A 80 -19.71 4.24 -7.38
N HIS A 81 -19.89 5.29 -6.57
CA HIS A 81 -18.78 5.89 -5.82
C HIS A 81 -18.26 4.96 -4.72
N VAL A 82 -19.15 4.28 -3.99
CA VAL A 82 -18.77 3.27 -3.00
C VAL A 82 -18.06 2.09 -3.67
N ALA A 83 -18.56 1.60 -4.82
CA ALA A 83 -17.91 0.55 -5.60
C ALA A 83 -16.50 0.98 -6.07
N PHE A 84 -16.35 2.23 -6.51
CA PHE A 84 -15.04 2.79 -6.87
C PHE A 84 -14.08 2.80 -5.68
N LEU A 85 -14.52 3.27 -4.50
CA LEU A 85 -13.69 3.26 -3.29
C LEU A 85 -13.30 1.82 -2.90
N PHE A 86 -14.23 0.87 -2.97
CA PHE A 86 -13.95 -0.53 -2.69
C PHE A 86 -12.89 -1.09 -3.64
N TYR A 87 -13.00 -0.80 -4.94
CA TYR A 87 -11.99 -1.14 -5.95
C TYR A 87 -10.63 -0.50 -5.64
N TRP A 88 -10.61 0.81 -5.43
CA TRP A 88 -9.40 1.58 -5.18
C TRP A 88 -8.66 1.08 -3.93
N LEU A 89 -9.37 0.81 -2.83
CA LEU A 89 -8.78 0.25 -1.61
C LEU A 89 -8.16 -1.13 -1.87
N ASN A 90 -8.89 -2.03 -2.53
CA ASN A 90 -8.41 -3.39 -2.78
C ASN A 90 -7.21 -3.44 -3.72
N VAL A 91 -7.26 -2.70 -4.83
CA VAL A 91 -6.29 -2.85 -5.92
C VAL A 91 -5.11 -1.90 -5.76
N ILE A 92 -5.38 -0.64 -5.43
CA ILE A 92 -4.37 0.42 -5.46
C ILE A 92 -3.75 0.64 -4.09
N VAL A 93 -4.57 0.76 -3.05
CA VAL A 93 -4.08 1.10 -1.70
C VAL A 93 -3.48 -0.10 -1.00
N PHE A 94 -4.26 -1.16 -0.81
CA PHE A 94 -3.85 -2.35 -0.05
C PHE A 94 -3.30 -3.48 -0.93
N CYS A 95 -3.53 -3.44 -2.24
CA CYS A 95 -3.04 -4.42 -3.21
C CYS A 95 -3.31 -5.87 -2.78
N SER A 96 -4.57 -6.21 -2.54
CA SER A 96 -5.00 -7.54 -2.07
C SER A 96 -4.41 -8.67 -2.92
N ARG A 97 -3.91 -9.72 -2.26
CA ARG A 97 -3.38 -10.94 -2.92
C ARG A 97 -4.41 -11.72 -3.73
N SER A 98 -5.67 -11.53 -3.41
CA SER A 98 -6.76 -12.29 -4.01
C SER A 98 -7.07 -11.77 -5.42
N VAL A 99 -7.40 -12.69 -6.33
CA VAL A 99 -8.01 -12.35 -7.63
C VAL A 99 -9.43 -11.79 -7.42
N GLN A 100 -10.04 -12.10 -6.28
CA GLN A 100 -11.35 -11.61 -5.85
C GLN A 100 -11.22 -10.41 -4.94
N MET A 101 -12.21 -9.53 -5.02
CA MET A 101 -12.36 -8.38 -4.11
C MET A 101 -12.44 -8.85 -2.65
N SER A 102 -11.51 -8.38 -1.80
CA SER A 102 -11.50 -8.73 -0.40
C SER A 102 -12.65 -8.04 0.33
N LYS A 103 -13.57 -8.85 0.85
CA LYS A 103 -14.70 -8.38 1.67
C LYS A 103 -14.27 -7.67 2.95
N PHE A 104 -13.00 -7.80 3.35
CA PHE A 104 -12.43 -7.09 4.49
C PHE A 104 -12.62 -5.58 4.40
N PHE A 105 -12.65 -5.02 3.19
CA PHE A 105 -12.75 -3.59 2.99
C PHE A 105 -14.19 -3.07 2.81
N LEU A 106 -15.22 -3.93 2.71
CA LEU A 106 -16.62 -3.53 2.46
C LEU A 106 -17.24 -2.54 3.47
N PRO A 107 -16.90 -2.62 4.77
CA PRO A 107 -17.34 -1.59 5.70
C PRO A 107 -16.57 -0.27 5.52
N LEU A 108 -15.34 -0.34 5.00
CA LEU A 108 -14.42 0.78 4.94
C LEU A 108 -14.80 1.77 3.82
N ASP A 109 -15.14 1.28 2.64
CA ASP A 109 -15.59 2.09 1.50
C ASP A 109 -16.88 2.84 1.79
N ALA A 110 -17.87 2.17 2.40
CA ALA A 110 -19.12 2.81 2.80
C ALA A 110 -18.88 3.92 3.84
N LEU A 111 -18.06 3.65 4.88
CA LEU A 111 -17.71 4.65 5.88
C LEU A 111 -16.97 5.86 5.28
N LEU A 112 -16.06 5.62 4.34
CA LEU A 112 -15.33 6.69 3.64
C LEU A 112 -16.26 7.54 2.78
N HIS A 113 -17.18 6.93 2.03
CA HIS A 113 -18.15 7.66 1.23
C HIS A 113 -19.08 8.52 2.09
N GLU A 114 -19.47 8.05 3.28
CA GLU A 114 -20.24 8.83 4.25
C GLU A 114 -19.43 9.94 4.96
N GLY A 115 -18.16 10.11 4.61
CA GLY A 115 -17.29 11.16 5.15
C GLY A 115 -16.76 10.88 6.56
N ASN A 116 -16.76 9.62 7.00
CA ASN A 116 -16.16 9.26 8.29
C ASN A 116 -14.64 9.46 8.23
N THR A 117 -14.09 10.06 9.28
CA THR A 117 -12.65 10.26 9.40
C THR A 117 -12.01 8.99 9.96
N LEU A 118 -11.14 8.36 9.17
CA LEU A 118 -10.53 7.07 9.50
C LEU A 118 -9.01 7.13 9.35
N ASN A 119 -8.29 6.50 10.27
CA ASN A 119 -6.83 6.41 10.23
C ASN A 119 -6.34 5.37 9.20
N LEU A 120 -6.50 5.71 7.91
CA LEU A 120 -6.03 4.86 6.80
C LEU A 120 -4.51 4.67 6.85
N ALA A 121 -3.74 5.65 7.34
CA ALA A 121 -2.30 5.52 7.48
C ALA A 121 -1.92 4.37 8.41
N LYS A 122 -2.59 4.25 9.56
CA LYS A 122 -2.35 3.18 10.53
C LYS A 122 -2.80 1.82 10.02
N LEU A 123 -3.95 1.76 9.34
CA LEU A 123 -4.43 0.54 8.69
C LEU A 123 -3.44 0.05 7.62
N LEU A 124 -2.95 0.98 6.79
CA LEU A 124 -2.00 0.68 5.72
C LEU A 124 -0.66 0.19 6.29
N LEU A 125 -0.13 0.87 7.31
CA LEU A 125 1.11 0.44 7.98
C LEU A 125 0.98 -0.97 8.57
N GLY A 126 -0.11 -1.25 9.28
CA GLY A 126 -0.39 -2.58 9.81
C GLY A 126 -0.49 -3.64 8.71
N HIS A 127 -1.09 -3.28 7.57
CA HIS A 127 -1.19 -4.17 6.42
C HIS A 127 0.18 -4.44 5.77
N VAL A 128 1.05 -3.43 5.62
CA VAL A 128 2.45 -3.59 5.16
C VAL A 128 3.16 -4.63 6.05
N PHE A 129 3.09 -4.48 7.37
CA PHE A 129 3.78 -5.38 8.30
C PHE A 129 3.27 -6.82 8.23
N LYS A 130 1.95 -6.99 8.13
CA LYS A 130 1.32 -8.30 7.98
C LYS A 130 1.76 -8.99 6.68
N GLU A 131 1.65 -8.29 5.56
CA GLU A 131 1.95 -8.83 4.23
C GLU A 131 3.45 -9.09 4.08
N LEU A 132 4.31 -8.19 4.57
CA LEU A 132 5.77 -8.39 4.58
C LEU A 132 6.16 -9.59 5.44
N SER A 133 5.55 -9.74 6.62
CA SER A 133 5.79 -10.89 7.49
C SER A 133 5.40 -12.21 6.84
N GLN A 134 4.31 -12.24 6.09
CA GLN A 134 3.88 -13.43 5.35
C GLN A 134 4.79 -13.68 4.15
N PHE A 135 5.16 -12.64 3.41
CA PHE A 135 6.08 -12.72 2.29
C PHE A 135 7.44 -13.32 2.69
N VAL A 136 8.05 -12.82 3.78
CA VAL A 136 9.33 -13.33 4.29
C VAL A 136 9.23 -14.79 4.74
N HIS A 137 8.09 -15.18 5.34
CA HIS A 137 7.84 -16.56 5.71
C HIS A 137 7.75 -17.47 4.47
N CYS A 138 7.02 -17.05 3.44
CA CYS A 138 6.93 -17.80 2.19
C CYS A 138 8.28 -17.96 1.50
N LEU A 139 9.10 -16.91 1.51
CA LEU A 139 10.47 -16.93 0.96
C LEU A 139 11.36 -17.93 1.70
N ARG A 140 11.25 -18.02 3.03
CA ARG A 140 12.06 -18.94 3.83
C ARG A 140 11.67 -20.40 3.61
N ASP A 141 10.37 -20.66 3.45
CA ASP A 141 9.81 -22.01 3.35
C ASP A 141 9.69 -22.51 1.89
N ASN A 142 10.19 -21.73 0.91
CA ASN A 142 10.11 -22.02 -0.52
C ASN A 142 8.69 -22.35 -1.01
N CYS A 143 7.65 -21.75 -0.42
CA CYS A 143 6.27 -21.99 -0.83
C CYS A 143 5.84 -21.03 -1.94
N LEU A 144 4.71 -21.33 -2.59
CA LEU A 144 4.18 -20.55 -3.71
C LEU A 144 3.97 -19.09 -3.29
N ILE A 145 4.74 -18.19 -3.90
CA ILE A 145 4.74 -16.77 -3.54
C ILE A 145 3.54 -16.09 -4.20
N SER A 146 2.41 -16.02 -3.51
CA SER A 146 1.39 -15.01 -3.82
C SER A 146 1.87 -13.70 -3.20
N THR A 147 2.46 -12.82 -4.01
CA THR A 147 2.78 -11.46 -3.58
C THR A 147 1.53 -10.60 -3.66
N GLY A 148 1.21 -9.93 -2.56
CA GLY A 148 0.29 -8.82 -2.53
C GLY A 148 0.62 -8.00 -1.29
N GLY A 149 -0.26 -7.07 -0.94
CA GLY A 149 0.07 -6.00 -0.04
C GLY A 149 0.76 -4.83 -0.76
N PRO A 150 0.81 -3.66 -0.11
CA PRO A 150 1.37 -2.41 -0.64
C PRO A 150 2.90 -2.43 -0.67
N LEU A 151 3.49 -3.37 -1.41
CA LEU A 151 4.95 -3.44 -1.63
C LEU A 151 5.47 -2.16 -2.31
N TRP A 152 4.61 -1.45 -3.04
CA TRP A 152 4.89 -0.12 -3.57
C TRP A 152 5.28 0.87 -2.48
N LEU A 153 4.59 0.84 -1.32
CA LEU A 153 4.87 1.76 -0.21
C LEU A 153 6.20 1.42 0.44
N LEU A 154 6.47 0.11 0.63
CA LEU A 154 7.77 -0.35 1.09
C LEU A 154 8.89 0.08 0.14
N GLN A 155 8.67 -0.04 -1.17
CA GLN A 155 9.64 0.36 -2.18
C GLN A 155 9.93 1.87 -2.14
N LEU A 156 8.89 2.72 -2.04
CA LEU A 156 9.04 4.16 -1.91
C LEU A 156 9.79 4.54 -0.63
N TRP A 157 9.43 3.94 0.49
CA TRP A 157 10.08 4.19 1.77
C TRP A 157 11.55 3.80 1.77
N LEU A 158 11.89 2.63 1.22
CA LEU A 158 13.28 2.21 1.06
C LEU A 158 14.04 3.17 0.12
N ASN A 159 13.42 3.61 -0.97
CA ASN A 159 14.05 4.58 -1.88
C ASN A 159 14.34 5.90 -1.16
N ALA A 160 13.44 6.37 -0.30
CA ALA A 160 13.64 7.58 0.49
C ALA A 160 14.77 7.42 1.52
N ILE A 161 14.80 6.32 2.28
CA ILE A 161 15.84 6.09 3.30
C ILE A 161 17.23 5.91 2.68
N PHE A 162 17.28 5.19 1.56
CA PHE A 162 18.54 4.90 0.87
C PHE A 162 18.84 5.88 -0.25
N GLU A 163 18.13 7.02 -0.37
CA GLU A 163 18.25 7.97 -1.50
C GLU A 163 19.71 8.33 -1.78
N LYS A 164 20.49 8.64 -0.72
CA LYS A 164 21.92 8.98 -0.82
C LYS A 164 22.82 7.86 -1.39
N TYR A 165 22.33 6.63 -1.41
CA TYR A 165 22.99 5.45 -1.98
C TYR A 165 22.38 5.03 -3.32
N MET A 166 21.44 5.81 -3.85
CA MET A 166 20.85 5.58 -5.15
C MET A 166 21.44 6.54 -6.18
N THR A 167 21.65 6.05 -7.38
CA THR A 167 22.06 6.83 -8.55
C THR A 167 20.85 7.26 -9.33
N LYS A 168 20.80 8.55 -9.64
CA LYS A 168 19.85 9.12 -10.59
C LYS A 168 20.36 8.86 -12.01
N PRO A 169 19.56 8.28 -12.93
CA PRO A 169 19.94 8.27 -14.34
C PRO A 169 20.06 9.73 -14.83
N GLY A 170 21.06 10.01 -15.68
CA GLY A 170 21.34 11.37 -16.17
C GLY A 170 20.07 12.05 -16.70
N GLY A 171 19.83 13.29 -16.25
CA GLY A 171 18.52 13.95 -16.23
C GLY A 171 17.77 13.99 -17.58
N GLY A 172 16.56 13.43 -17.56
CA GLY A 172 15.49 13.73 -18.51
C GLY A 172 14.44 14.67 -17.89
N ALA A 173 13.53 15.19 -18.71
CA ALA A 173 12.59 16.30 -18.44
C ALA A 173 11.62 16.16 -17.23
N THR A 174 11.73 15.12 -16.42
CA THR A 174 10.84 14.80 -15.28
C THR A 174 11.18 15.54 -13.98
N ASP A 175 12.31 16.26 -13.91
CA ASP A 175 12.75 17.02 -12.72
C ASP A 175 11.83 18.18 -12.29
N LYS A 176 10.76 18.45 -13.06
CA LYS A 176 9.76 19.48 -12.75
C LYS A 176 8.52 18.94 -12.02
N GLN A 177 8.45 17.64 -11.71
CA GLN A 177 7.28 17.08 -11.03
C GLN A 177 7.36 17.29 -9.51
N HIS A 178 6.37 17.99 -8.96
CA HIS A 178 6.30 18.42 -7.54
C HIS A 178 5.97 17.31 -6.53
N ILE A 179 5.75 16.08 -6.98
CA ILE A 179 5.38 14.96 -6.12
C ILE A 179 6.62 14.08 -5.92
N GLU A 180 7.20 14.12 -4.72
CA GLU A 180 8.43 13.39 -4.36
C GLU A 180 8.36 11.88 -4.63
N GLY A 181 7.17 11.28 -4.57
CA GLY A 181 6.98 9.86 -4.90
C GLY A 181 7.40 9.48 -6.33
N PHE A 182 7.22 10.37 -7.31
CA PHE A 182 7.64 10.11 -8.70
C PHE A 182 9.15 10.21 -8.88
N ARG A 183 9.80 11.16 -8.17
CA ARG A 183 11.27 11.26 -8.15
C ARG A 183 11.90 9.95 -7.70
N LEU A 184 11.34 9.31 -6.67
CA LEU A 184 11.90 8.10 -6.07
C LEU A 184 11.82 6.86 -6.96
N ALA A 185 10.96 6.83 -8.00
CA ALA A 185 10.81 5.66 -8.86
C ALA A 185 11.99 5.44 -9.83
N ASP A 186 12.71 6.50 -10.20
CA ASP A 186 13.75 6.47 -11.24
C ASP A 186 15.14 6.07 -10.72
N TYR A 187 15.28 5.91 -9.40
CA TYR A 187 16.56 5.68 -8.74
C TYR A 187 17.04 4.22 -8.83
N LYS A 188 18.34 4.01 -9.09
CA LYS A 188 18.99 2.69 -9.08
C LYS A 188 20.01 2.57 -7.94
N PRO A 189 20.12 1.41 -7.26
CA PRO A 189 21.06 1.24 -6.16
C PRO A 189 22.53 1.38 -6.61
N ASN A 190 23.31 2.15 -5.84
CA ASN A 190 24.75 2.34 -5.98
C ASN A 190 25.43 2.22 -4.60
N PHE A 191 25.41 1.00 -4.06
CA PHE A 191 26.07 0.72 -2.79
C PHE A 191 27.58 0.59 -3.01
N PRO A 192 28.42 1.19 -2.13
CA PRO A 192 29.87 0.98 -2.18
C PRO A 192 30.18 -0.52 -2.02
N LYS A 193 31.07 -1.04 -2.87
CA LYS A 193 31.55 -2.42 -2.77
C LYS A 193 32.39 -2.56 -1.50
N HIS A 194 31.78 -2.96 -0.40
CA HIS A 194 32.53 -3.45 0.74
C HIS A 194 32.84 -4.93 0.51
N THR A 195 34.13 -5.26 0.38
CA THR A 195 34.64 -6.62 0.43
C THR A 195 34.31 -7.19 1.80
N ILE A 196 33.35 -8.10 1.87
CA ILE A 196 33.13 -8.92 3.06
C ILE A 196 34.38 -9.80 3.18
N ARG A 197 35.17 -9.56 4.24
CA ARG A 197 36.18 -10.50 4.71
C ARG A 197 35.52 -11.53 5.62
#